data_AF-I3IEG0-F1
#
_entry.id   AF-I3IEG0-F1
#
_cell.length_a   1.000
_cell.length_b   1.000
_cell.length_c   1.000
_cell.angle_alpha   90.00
_cell.angle_beta   90.00
_cell.angle_gamma   90.00
#
_symmetry.space_group_name_H-M   'P 1'
#
loop_
_entity.id
_entity.type
_entity.pdbx_description
1 polymer ?
#
loop_
_entity_poly.entity_id
_entity_poly.type
_entity_poly.pdbx_seq_one_letter_code
_entity_poly.pdbx_strand_id
1 'polypeptide(L)'
;MKLLFFALAIAVLTACGAGSGEGLNEQGLPSTSSSGSSSSAADDGVTLAQLQQTIFGAICTNCHTGANAPRGLRLDSEENSYAFLVNRSADEIPTLMRVNPGNPDDSYLVKKLEGAADIVGARMPLGGPFLSQTQIDQVRSWIANGAPRVGSGAATTKVARASTQKTNNQITVELLFSRALQFESIAPESISIFYHTLSERQAVEDFSLLLNDQTLYLTLNNIPAQALQVEVIIHDRELQQLLDHQYQVVDGDADEIQGGGYRYVYAL
;
A
#
# COMPACT_ATOMS: atom_id res chain seq x y z
N MET A 1 80.65 -40.74 -43.91
CA MET A 1 80.25 -41.86 -43.04
C MET A 1 79.84 -41.31 -41.69
N LYS A 2 78.73 -41.80 -41.14
CA LYS A 2 78.04 -41.44 -39.89
C LYS A 2 76.96 -40.33 -39.99
N LEU A 3 75.77 -40.81 -40.35
CA LEU A 3 74.49 -40.36 -39.81
C LEU A 3 74.56 -40.32 -38.27
N LEU A 4 73.90 -39.34 -37.67
CA LEU A 4 73.32 -39.46 -36.33
C LEU A 4 72.10 -38.54 -36.25
N PHE A 5 70.93 -39.18 -36.25
CA PHE A 5 69.64 -38.59 -35.92
C PHE A 5 69.62 -38.28 -34.43
N PHE A 6 69.24 -37.06 -34.05
CA PHE A 6 68.75 -36.76 -32.71
C PHE A 6 67.40 -36.07 -32.84
N ALA A 7 66.35 -36.82 -32.55
CA ALA A 7 65.01 -36.32 -32.36
C ALA A 7 64.97 -35.52 -31.05
N LEU A 8 64.59 -34.24 -31.13
CA LEU A 8 64.26 -33.44 -29.96
C LEU A 8 62.78 -33.08 -30.02
N ALA A 9 62.01 -33.73 -29.15
CA ALA A 9 60.61 -33.44 -28.89
C ALA A 9 60.49 -32.06 -28.24
N ILE A 10 59.75 -31.15 -28.86
CA ILE A 10 59.34 -29.89 -28.24
C ILE A 10 57.89 -30.06 -27.78
N ALA A 11 57.73 -30.12 -26.47
CA ALA A 11 56.47 -30.14 -25.76
C ALA A 11 55.71 -28.83 -26.00
N VAL A 12 54.45 -28.93 -26.41
CA VAL A 12 53.52 -27.80 -26.47
C VAL A 12 53.13 -27.45 -25.03
N LEU A 13 53.75 -26.40 -24.48
CA LEU A 13 53.28 -25.74 -23.27
C LEU A 13 51.99 -24.99 -23.61
N THR A 14 50.86 -25.58 -23.23
CA THR A 14 49.56 -24.91 -23.22
C THR A 14 49.62 -23.71 -22.30
N ALA A 15 49.59 -22.51 -22.89
CA ALA A 15 49.46 -21.26 -22.19
C ALA A 15 48.14 -21.28 -21.38
N CYS A 16 48.26 -21.25 -20.06
CA CYS A 16 47.13 -20.94 -19.19
C CYS A 16 46.75 -19.48 -19.46
N GLY A 17 45.55 -19.25 -19.99
CA GLY A 17 45.01 -17.90 -20.17
C GLY A 17 44.94 -17.19 -18.82
N ALA A 18 45.64 -16.06 -18.71
CA ALA A 18 45.49 -15.15 -17.58
C ALA A 18 44.05 -14.62 -17.57
N GLY A 19 43.29 -14.92 -16.52
CA GLY A 19 41.94 -14.38 -16.32
C GLY A 19 41.99 -12.86 -16.11
N SER A 20 40.90 -12.16 -16.47
CA SER A 20 40.82 -10.70 -16.54
C SER A 20 40.97 -9.96 -15.20
N GLY A 21 41.00 -10.67 -14.06
CA GLY A 21 41.13 -10.05 -12.73
C GLY A 21 39.92 -9.22 -12.29
N GLU A 22 38.83 -9.21 -13.06
CA GLU A 22 37.58 -8.54 -12.68
C GLU A 22 37.01 -9.14 -11.39
N GLY A 23 36.74 -8.27 -10.42
CA GLY A 23 36.14 -8.66 -9.13
C GLY A 23 37.13 -9.10 -8.06
N LEU A 24 38.43 -8.87 -8.23
CA LEU A 24 39.45 -9.08 -7.20
C LEU A 24 39.96 -7.75 -6.62
N ASN A 25 40.31 -7.73 -5.34
CA ASN A 25 40.97 -6.59 -4.72
C ASN A 25 42.49 -6.57 -5.00
N GLU A 26 43.21 -5.54 -4.52
CA GLU A 26 44.66 -5.37 -4.69
C GLU A 26 45.52 -6.54 -4.19
N GLN A 27 44.93 -7.49 -3.47
CA GLN A 27 45.59 -8.70 -2.94
C GLN A 27 45.17 -9.98 -3.68
N GLY A 28 44.38 -9.88 -4.77
CA GLY A 28 43.97 -11.02 -5.59
C GLY A 28 42.89 -11.90 -4.97
N LEU A 29 42.16 -11.39 -3.96
CA LEU A 29 41.04 -12.09 -3.32
C LEU A 29 39.71 -11.60 -3.91
N PRO A 30 38.67 -12.45 -3.98
CA PRO A 30 37.32 -12.02 -4.36
C PRO A 30 36.92 -10.82 -3.54
N SER A 31 36.49 -9.74 -4.20
CA SER A 31 35.89 -8.57 -3.58
C SER A 31 34.59 -9.01 -2.91
N THR A 32 34.73 -9.47 -1.67
CA THR A 32 33.61 -9.83 -0.79
C THR A 32 32.93 -8.55 -0.34
N SER A 33 32.17 -7.94 -1.25
CA SER A 33 30.87 -7.45 -0.84
C SER A 33 30.16 -8.67 -0.28
N SER A 34 29.94 -8.66 1.03
CA SER A 34 29.18 -9.67 1.76
C SER A 34 27.75 -9.70 1.24
N SER A 35 27.57 -10.32 0.07
CA SER A 35 26.31 -10.90 -0.37
C SER A 35 26.05 -12.11 0.51
N GLY A 36 25.67 -11.83 1.76
CA GLY A 36 24.83 -12.75 2.50
C GLY A 36 23.55 -12.91 1.68
N SER A 37 23.33 -14.11 1.16
CA SER A 37 22.05 -14.51 0.61
C SER A 37 20.97 -14.37 1.68
N SER A 38 20.33 -13.20 1.74
CA SER A 38 18.92 -13.11 2.06
C SER A 38 18.21 -12.95 0.74
N SER A 39 17.53 -14.03 0.34
CA SER A 39 16.46 -14.06 -0.64
C SER A 39 15.88 -12.68 -0.97
N SER A 40 16.00 -12.28 -2.23
CA SER A 40 15.05 -11.37 -2.87
C SER A 40 13.66 -12.00 -2.79
N ALA A 41 13.01 -11.86 -1.65
CA ALA A 41 11.58 -11.62 -1.63
C ALA A 41 11.41 -10.22 -2.24
N ALA A 42 10.49 -10.08 -3.19
CA ALA A 42 10.02 -8.77 -3.60
C ALA A 42 9.73 -7.96 -2.32
N ASP A 43 10.16 -6.70 -2.30
CA ASP A 43 9.87 -5.75 -1.23
C ASP A 43 8.38 -5.41 -1.27
N ASP A 44 7.56 -6.33 -0.74
CA ASP A 44 6.19 -6.07 -0.34
C ASP A 44 6.28 -5.13 0.86
N GLY A 45 6.35 -3.83 0.57
CA GLY A 45 6.45 -2.76 1.54
C GLY A 45 5.54 -2.94 2.76
N VAL A 46 5.94 -2.31 3.87
CA VAL A 46 5.45 -2.62 5.21
C VAL A 46 3.92 -2.63 5.34
N THR A 47 3.39 -3.74 5.87
CA THR A 47 1.94 -3.97 6.02
C THR A 47 1.47 -3.74 7.46
N LEU A 48 0.16 -3.46 7.64
CA LEU A 48 -0.43 -3.38 8.98
C LEU A 48 -0.28 -4.69 9.76
N ALA A 49 -0.42 -5.85 9.11
CA ALA A 49 -0.25 -7.16 9.76
C ALA A 49 1.18 -7.36 10.26
N GLN A 50 2.17 -6.97 9.46
CA GLN A 50 3.56 -6.99 9.86
C GLN A 50 3.81 -6.07 11.06
N LEU A 51 3.31 -4.83 11.00
CA LEU A 51 3.37 -3.90 12.15
C LEU A 51 2.65 -4.46 13.37
N GLN A 52 1.51 -5.12 13.19
CA GLN A 52 0.77 -5.71 14.28
C GLN A 52 1.56 -6.85 14.92
N GLN A 53 2.22 -7.70 14.15
CA GLN A 53 3.00 -8.80 14.70
C GLN A 53 4.28 -8.32 15.38
N THR A 54 4.99 -7.37 14.78
CA THR A 54 6.35 -7.00 15.20
C THR A 54 6.41 -5.79 16.12
N ILE A 55 5.39 -4.92 16.09
CA ILE A 55 5.38 -3.64 16.80
C ILE A 55 4.13 -3.50 17.67
N PHE A 56 2.93 -3.36 17.09
CA PHE A 56 1.74 -3.04 17.87
C PHE A 56 1.39 -4.17 18.85
N GLY A 57 1.32 -5.40 18.36
CA GLY A 57 1.01 -6.60 19.14
C GLY A 57 2.13 -7.07 20.06
N ALA A 58 3.39 -6.85 19.68
CA ALA A 58 4.54 -7.29 20.47
C ALA A 58 4.95 -6.28 21.56
N ILE A 59 4.77 -4.98 21.30
CA ILE A 59 5.31 -3.90 22.14
C ILE A 59 4.19 -3.07 22.76
N CYS A 60 3.22 -2.63 21.95
CA CYS A 60 2.25 -1.62 22.39
C CYS A 60 1.10 -2.19 23.22
N THR A 61 0.73 -3.46 23.00
CA THR A 61 -0.34 -4.16 23.73
C THR A 61 -0.09 -4.36 25.21
N ASN A 62 1.15 -4.19 25.68
CA ASN A 62 1.47 -4.20 27.11
C ASN A 62 0.64 -3.15 27.89
N CYS A 63 0.23 -2.06 27.23
CA CYS A 63 -0.64 -1.04 27.82
C CYS A 63 -1.92 -0.82 26.99
N HIS A 64 -1.85 -0.92 25.67
CA HIS A 64 -2.97 -0.63 24.77
C HIS A 64 -3.84 -1.85 24.48
N THR A 65 -4.35 -2.50 25.53
CA THR A 65 -5.17 -3.71 25.42
C THR A 65 -6.38 -3.69 26.34
N GLY A 66 -7.48 -4.29 25.88
CA GLY A 66 -8.71 -4.45 26.67
C GLY A 66 -9.35 -3.15 27.15
N ALA A 67 -10.22 -3.26 28.16
CA ALA A 67 -11.02 -2.14 28.69
C ALA A 67 -10.19 -1.09 29.45
N ASN A 68 -9.00 -1.46 29.91
CA ASN A 68 -8.11 -0.59 30.68
C ASN A 68 -7.11 0.16 29.79
N ALA A 69 -7.22 0.00 28.46
CA ALA A 69 -6.36 0.70 27.52
C ALA A 69 -6.44 2.22 27.75
N PRO A 70 -5.30 2.92 27.88
CA PRO A 70 -5.29 4.36 28.10
C PRO A 70 -6.14 5.09 27.06
N ARG A 71 -7.09 5.91 27.53
CA ARG A 71 -8.04 6.66 26.69
C ARG A 71 -8.84 5.78 25.71
N GLY A 72 -9.00 4.49 26.02
CA GLY A 72 -9.69 3.54 25.14
C GLY A 72 -8.95 3.21 23.84
N LEU A 73 -7.69 3.64 23.67
CA LEU A 73 -6.89 3.32 22.48
C LEU A 73 -6.42 1.87 22.56
N ARG A 74 -7.10 1.00 21.83
CA ARG A 74 -6.82 -0.43 21.76
C ARG A 74 -6.02 -0.78 20.51
N LEU A 75 -4.93 -1.51 20.69
CA LEU A 75 -4.01 -1.98 19.64
C LEU A 75 -3.80 -3.50 19.70
N ASP A 76 -4.71 -4.20 20.37
CA ASP A 76 -4.68 -5.64 20.69
C ASP A 76 -5.08 -6.56 19.53
N SER A 77 -5.46 -5.98 18.40
CA SER A 77 -5.70 -6.67 17.14
C SER A 77 -5.48 -5.71 15.98
N GLU A 78 -5.28 -6.23 14.77
CA GLU A 78 -5.20 -5.40 13.55
C GLU A 78 -6.45 -4.53 13.37
N GLU A 79 -7.62 -5.11 13.66
CA GLU A 79 -8.92 -4.42 13.62
C GLU A 79 -8.92 -3.19 14.53
N ASN A 80 -8.59 -3.38 15.80
CA ASN A 80 -8.59 -2.29 16.76
C ASN A 80 -7.51 -1.28 16.40
N SER A 81 -6.30 -1.74 16.05
CA SER A 81 -5.23 -0.86 15.61
C SER A 81 -5.67 0.04 14.47
N TYR A 82 -6.28 -0.50 13.42
CA TYR A 82 -6.77 0.32 12.32
C TYR A 82 -7.90 1.27 12.76
N ALA A 83 -8.96 0.74 13.37
CA ALA A 83 -10.16 1.50 13.72
C ALA A 83 -9.90 2.62 14.72
N PHE A 84 -8.94 2.45 15.62
CA PHE A 84 -8.58 3.44 16.63
C PHE A 84 -7.43 4.35 16.21
N LEU A 85 -6.67 4.03 15.15
CA LEU A 85 -5.56 4.87 14.68
C LEU A 85 -5.90 5.64 13.41
N VAL A 86 -6.38 4.96 12.38
CA VAL A 86 -6.47 5.50 11.02
C VAL A 86 -7.68 6.42 10.90
N ASN A 87 -7.44 7.66 10.46
CA ASN A 87 -8.48 8.69 10.33
C ASN A 87 -9.23 9.00 11.63
N ARG A 88 -8.53 8.87 12.78
CA ARG A 88 -9.06 9.19 14.10
C ARG A 88 -8.31 10.36 14.70
N SER A 89 -9.04 11.35 15.20
CA SER A 89 -8.45 12.47 15.96
C SER A 89 -7.69 11.96 17.20
N ALA A 90 -6.56 12.58 17.50
CA ALA A 90 -5.79 12.30 18.70
C ALA A 90 -6.43 13.02 19.91
N ASP A 91 -6.88 12.27 20.90
CA ASP A 91 -7.59 12.85 22.04
C ASP A 91 -6.75 13.85 22.85
N GLU A 92 -5.42 13.73 22.82
CA GLU A 92 -4.50 14.62 23.57
C GLU A 92 -4.26 15.93 22.82
N ILE A 93 -4.23 15.86 21.49
CA ILE A 93 -4.03 17.01 20.60
C ILE A 93 -5.05 16.85 19.45
N PRO A 94 -6.33 17.28 19.65
CA PRO A 94 -7.42 16.98 18.71
C PRO A 94 -7.24 17.54 17.30
N THR A 95 -6.30 18.47 17.13
CA THR A 95 -5.90 19.05 15.84
C THR A 95 -5.04 18.11 15.00
N LEU A 96 -4.55 16.99 15.55
CA LEU A 96 -3.78 15.98 14.83
C LEU A 96 -4.59 14.67 14.70
N MET A 97 -4.34 13.93 13.62
CA MET A 97 -4.79 12.54 13.52
C MET A 97 -3.80 11.59 14.20
N ARG A 98 -4.29 10.52 14.80
CA ARG A 98 -3.45 9.45 15.38
C ARG A 98 -2.58 8.82 14.30
N VAL A 99 -3.20 8.42 13.19
CA VAL A 99 -2.53 8.12 11.92
C VAL A 99 -3.21 8.94 10.83
N ASN A 100 -2.41 9.79 10.17
CA ASN A 100 -2.76 10.55 8.98
C ASN A 100 -2.22 9.79 7.74
N PRO A 101 -3.07 9.04 7.01
CA PRO A 101 -2.66 8.31 5.80
C PRO A 101 -1.84 9.16 4.83
N GLY A 102 -0.72 8.62 4.34
CA GLY A 102 0.20 9.31 3.44
C GLY A 102 1.16 10.29 4.12
N ASN A 103 0.94 10.67 5.38
CA ASN A 103 1.66 11.77 6.05
C ASN A 103 2.28 11.32 7.40
N PRO A 104 3.47 10.69 7.40
CA PRO A 104 4.10 10.18 8.61
C PRO A 104 4.52 11.27 9.61
N ASP A 105 5.06 12.41 9.15
CA ASP A 105 5.52 13.49 10.05
C ASP A 105 4.38 14.23 10.77
N ASP A 106 3.17 14.19 10.19
CA ASP A 106 1.95 14.76 10.74
C ASP A 106 1.08 13.75 11.50
N SER A 107 1.55 12.50 11.65
CA SER A 107 0.85 11.47 12.41
C SER A 107 1.26 11.50 13.88
N TYR A 108 0.31 11.71 14.80
CA TYR A 108 0.61 11.79 16.24
C TYR A 108 1.25 10.51 16.78
N LEU A 109 0.93 9.35 16.20
CA LEU A 109 1.60 8.08 16.49
C LEU A 109 3.12 8.19 16.34
N VAL A 110 3.62 8.75 15.23
CA VAL A 110 5.06 8.86 14.94
C VAL A 110 5.74 9.80 15.94
N LYS A 111 5.14 10.96 16.23
CA LYS A 111 5.64 11.90 17.25
C LYS A 111 5.78 11.26 18.62
N LYS A 112 4.79 10.45 19.01
CA LYS A 112 4.83 9.69 20.27
C LYS A 112 5.94 8.63 20.26
N LEU A 113 6.20 7.97 19.14
CA LEU A 113 7.27 6.98 19.01
C LEU A 113 8.69 7.60 19.00
N GLU A 114 8.84 8.80 18.46
CA GLU A 114 10.13 9.52 18.39
C GLU A 114 10.43 10.34 19.66
N GLY A 115 9.40 10.72 20.40
CA GLY A 115 9.53 11.56 21.60
C GLY A 115 9.74 13.03 21.27
N ALA A 116 9.01 13.54 20.28
CA ALA A 116 9.10 14.92 19.84
C ALA A 116 8.76 15.90 20.99
N ALA A 117 9.34 17.11 20.96
CA ALA A 117 9.22 18.10 22.04
C ALA A 117 7.80 18.65 22.22
N ASP A 118 6.93 18.47 21.21
CA ASP A 118 5.57 18.99 21.12
C ASP A 118 4.48 17.99 21.52
N ILE A 119 4.84 16.78 21.99
CA ILE A 119 3.85 15.80 22.46
C ILE A 119 3.31 16.17 23.85
N VAL A 120 2.09 15.71 24.14
CA VAL A 120 1.59 15.71 25.52
C VAL A 120 2.05 14.43 26.22
N GLY A 121 2.52 14.59 27.46
CA GLY A 121 3.04 13.48 28.25
C GLY A 121 4.44 13.07 27.79
N ALA A 122 4.69 11.77 27.71
CA ALA A 122 6.01 11.22 27.39
C ALA A 122 6.02 10.38 26.10
N ARG A 123 7.23 10.11 25.62
CA ARG A 123 7.54 9.20 24.51
C ARG A 123 6.98 7.80 24.79
N MET A 124 6.47 7.15 23.75
CA MET A 124 6.01 5.77 23.76
C MET A 124 7.04 4.82 23.13
N PRO A 125 7.20 3.60 23.66
CA PRO A 125 6.58 3.06 24.87
C PRO A 125 7.02 3.80 26.13
N LEU A 126 6.09 3.99 27.08
CA LEU A 126 6.34 4.79 28.28
C LEU A 126 7.47 4.18 29.13
N GLY A 127 8.52 4.97 29.40
CA GLY A 127 9.68 4.50 30.18
C GLY A 127 10.63 3.57 29.41
N GLY A 128 10.32 3.20 28.17
CA GLY A 128 11.13 2.35 27.31
C GLY A 128 10.99 0.83 27.59
N PRO A 129 11.74 -0.01 26.84
CA PRO A 129 12.66 0.37 25.77
C PRO A 129 11.91 1.01 24.59
N PHE A 130 12.53 2.02 23.97
CA PHE A 130 11.98 2.66 22.79
C PHE A 130 12.18 1.80 21.54
N LEU A 131 11.30 1.95 20.54
CA LEU A 131 11.48 1.32 19.24
C LEU A 131 12.81 1.78 18.61
N SER A 132 13.44 0.89 17.85
CA SER A 132 14.60 1.24 17.04
C SER A 132 14.20 2.17 15.89
N GLN A 133 15.16 2.89 15.33
CA GLN A 133 14.89 3.74 14.17
C GLN A 133 14.30 2.93 13.02
N THR A 134 14.82 1.72 12.74
CA THR A 134 14.29 0.84 11.69
C THR A 134 12.82 0.45 11.91
N GLN A 135 12.40 0.20 13.15
CA GLN A 135 11.00 -0.10 13.46
C GLN A 135 10.10 1.13 13.30
N ILE A 136 10.61 2.30 13.67
CA ILE A 136 9.91 3.57 13.44
C ILE A 136 9.77 3.80 11.93
N ASP A 137 10.83 3.57 11.15
CA ASP A 137 10.83 3.71 9.70
C ASP A 137 9.83 2.76 9.03
N GLN A 138 9.60 1.56 9.60
CA GLN A 138 8.56 0.65 9.14
C GLN A 138 7.16 1.23 9.33
N VAL A 139 6.86 1.79 10.51
CA VAL A 139 5.58 2.47 10.77
C VAL A 139 5.44 3.68 9.84
N ARG A 140 6.51 4.47 9.68
CA ARG A 140 6.55 5.62 8.78
C ARG A 140 6.29 5.23 7.33
N SER A 141 6.87 4.12 6.86
CA SER A 141 6.66 3.58 5.50
C SER A 141 5.21 3.12 5.28
N TRP A 142 4.65 2.36 6.22
CA TRP A 142 3.24 1.97 6.16
C TRP A 142 2.31 3.20 6.10
N ILE A 143 2.56 4.22 6.93
CA ILE A 143 1.79 5.47 6.89
C ILE A 143 1.98 6.19 5.56
N ALA A 144 3.23 6.34 5.09
CA ALA A 144 3.54 6.97 3.81
C ALA A 144 2.83 6.29 2.63
N ASN A 145 2.61 4.96 2.71
CA ASN A 145 1.85 4.17 1.73
C ASN A 145 0.33 4.30 1.86
N GLY A 146 -0.19 5.32 2.56
CA GLY A 146 -1.61 5.52 2.78
C GLY A 146 -2.16 4.79 4.01
N ALA A 147 -1.29 4.40 4.95
CA ALA A 147 -1.65 3.60 6.13
C ALA A 147 -2.64 2.49 5.79
N PRO A 148 -2.39 1.72 4.72
CA PRO A 148 -3.44 0.94 4.14
C PRO A 148 -3.72 -0.23 5.09
N ARG A 149 -4.99 -0.54 5.30
CA ARG A 149 -5.41 -1.59 6.25
C ARG A 149 -4.73 -2.93 5.96
N VAL A 150 -4.39 -3.10 4.70
CA VAL A 150 -3.61 -4.17 4.09
C VAL A 150 -2.62 -3.45 3.16
N GLY A 151 -1.34 -3.84 3.08
CA GLY A 151 -0.25 -3.05 2.48
C GLY A 151 -0.46 -2.48 1.07
N SER A 152 0.48 -1.60 0.67
CA SER A 152 0.90 -1.44 -0.73
C SER A 152 2.38 -1.02 -0.77
N GLY A 153 3.26 -2.02 -0.89
CA GLY A 153 4.64 -1.86 -1.37
C GLY A 153 4.68 -1.48 -2.85
N ALA A 154 5.57 -2.09 -3.62
CA ALA A 154 5.59 -1.98 -5.09
C ALA A 154 4.26 -2.35 -5.80
N ALA A 155 3.23 -2.78 -5.06
CA ALA A 155 1.91 -3.18 -5.53
C ALA A 155 1.10 -2.03 -6.14
N THR A 156 0.38 -2.35 -7.19
CA THR A 156 -0.56 -1.48 -7.91
C THR A 156 -1.70 -0.99 -7.02
N THR A 157 -2.26 0.18 -7.38
CA THR A 157 -3.46 0.72 -6.72
C THR A 157 -4.70 0.04 -7.24
N LYS A 158 -5.58 -0.40 -6.33
CA LYS A 158 -6.84 -1.10 -6.65
C LYS A 158 -7.96 -0.65 -5.73
N VAL A 159 -9.21 -1.00 -6.04
CA VAL A 159 -10.33 -0.81 -5.10
C VAL A 159 -10.16 -1.75 -3.90
N ALA A 160 -9.81 -1.23 -2.73
CA ALA A 160 -9.67 -1.96 -1.48
C ALA A 160 -11.01 -2.36 -0.84
N ARG A 161 -12.08 -1.59 -1.07
CA ARG A 161 -13.44 -1.92 -0.60
C ARG A 161 -14.49 -1.14 -1.41
N ALA A 162 -15.67 -1.74 -1.58
CA ALA A 162 -16.87 -1.06 -2.06
C ALA A 162 -18.02 -1.21 -1.04
N SER A 163 -18.68 -0.12 -0.65
CA SER A 163 -19.95 -0.14 0.10
C SER A 163 -21.04 0.59 -0.68
N THR A 164 -22.31 0.36 -0.34
CA THR A 164 -23.42 1.18 -0.82
C THR A 164 -24.34 1.54 0.34
N GLN A 165 -24.74 2.82 0.42
CA GLN A 165 -25.79 3.30 1.30
C GLN A 165 -26.99 3.73 0.44
N LYS A 166 -28.17 3.17 0.71
CA LYS A 166 -29.42 3.54 0.03
C LYS A 166 -30.33 4.27 1.01
N THR A 167 -30.76 5.46 0.63
CA THR A 167 -31.85 6.20 1.26
C THR A 167 -33.09 6.16 0.34
N ASN A 168 -34.18 6.81 0.75
CA ASN A 168 -35.39 6.90 -0.09
C ASN A 168 -35.17 7.62 -1.43
N ASN A 169 -34.15 8.48 -1.52
CA ASN A 169 -33.97 9.39 -2.66
C ASN A 169 -32.57 9.31 -3.29
N GLN A 170 -31.66 8.54 -2.72
CA GLN A 170 -30.26 8.56 -3.11
C GLN A 170 -29.61 7.21 -2.85
N ILE A 171 -28.69 6.85 -3.75
CA ILE A 171 -27.81 5.70 -3.59
C ILE A 171 -26.37 6.25 -3.58
N THR A 172 -25.64 6.02 -2.51
CA THR A 172 -24.22 6.38 -2.40
C THR A 172 -23.38 5.12 -2.43
N VAL A 173 -22.67 4.88 -3.53
CA VAL A 173 -21.62 3.87 -3.62
C VAL A 173 -20.32 4.46 -3.07
N GLU A 174 -19.60 3.75 -2.22
CA GLU A 174 -18.36 4.16 -1.57
C GLU A 174 -17.24 3.20 -1.99
N LEU A 175 -16.29 3.63 -2.79
CA LEU A 175 -15.16 2.83 -3.24
C LEU A 175 -13.89 3.27 -2.52
N LEU A 176 -13.51 2.57 -1.45
CA LEU A 176 -12.19 2.71 -0.82
C LEU A 176 -11.12 2.09 -1.72
N PHE A 177 -10.05 2.82 -1.99
CA PHE A 177 -8.89 2.39 -2.76
C PHE A 177 -7.74 2.02 -1.84
N SER A 178 -6.89 1.07 -2.25
CA SER A 178 -5.71 0.65 -1.46
C SER A 178 -4.70 1.78 -1.29
N ARG A 179 -4.75 2.76 -2.19
CA ARG A 179 -3.93 3.97 -2.25
C ARG A 179 -4.82 5.12 -2.71
N ALA A 180 -4.42 6.34 -2.38
CA ALA A 180 -5.17 7.50 -2.84
C ALA A 180 -5.20 7.58 -4.38
N LEU A 181 -6.31 8.10 -4.90
CA LEU A 181 -6.51 8.36 -6.32
C LEU A 181 -5.97 9.73 -6.73
N GLN A 182 -5.64 9.88 -8.02
CA GLN A 182 -5.36 11.17 -8.64
C GLN A 182 -6.66 11.89 -8.97
N PHE A 183 -6.88 13.07 -8.38
CA PHE A 183 -8.14 13.79 -8.50
C PHE A 183 -8.50 14.15 -9.96
N GLU A 184 -7.54 14.57 -10.78
CA GLU A 184 -7.76 14.94 -12.19
C GLU A 184 -8.10 13.74 -13.08
N SER A 185 -7.80 12.53 -12.59
CA SER A 185 -8.24 11.29 -13.25
C SER A 185 -9.67 10.91 -12.87
N ILE A 186 -10.25 11.56 -11.86
CA ILE A 186 -11.64 11.36 -11.42
C ILE A 186 -12.53 12.30 -12.21
N ALA A 187 -13.05 11.79 -13.31
CA ALA A 187 -14.01 12.49 -14.15
C ALA A 187 -15.23 11.60 -14.41
N PRO A 188 -16.41 12.15 -14.73
CA PRO A 188 -17.55 11.35 -15.20
C PRO A 188 -17.16 10.41 -16.36
N GLU A 189 -16.16 10.78 -17.17
CA GLU A 189 -15.63 9.98 -18.28
C GLU A 189 -14.69 8.83 -17.83
N SER A 190 -14.31 8.78 -16.55
CA SER A 190 -13.55 7.67 -15.96
C SER A 190 -14.45 6.57 -15.39
N ILE A 191 -15.76 6.83 -15.28
CA ILE A 191 -16.72 5.97 -14.60
C ILE A 191 -18.04 5.92 -15.37
N SER A 192 -18.43 4.74 -15.82
CA SER A 192 -19.79 4.53 -16.33
C SER A 192 -20.70 3.97 -15.25
N ILE A 193 -21.91 4.52 -15.16
CA ILE A 193 -22.93 4.03 -14.24
C ILE A 193 -24.17 3.67 -15.04
N PHE A 194 -24.80 2.53 -14.73
CA PHE A 194 -26.03 2.06 -15.34
C PHE A 194 -27.04 1.64 -14.28
N TYR A 195 -28.33 1.70 -14.62
CA TYR A 195 -29.37 0.93 -13.95
C TYR A 195 -29.97 -0.09 -14.92
N HIS A 196 -30.51 -1.18 -14.40
CA HIS A 196 -31.21 -2.18 -15.22
C HIS A 196 -32.64 -2.39 -14.72
N THR A 197 -33.54 -2.66 -15.65
CA THR A 197 -34.90 -3.15 -15.39
C THR A 197 -35.06 -4.57 -15.96
N LEU A 198 -36.28 -5.12 -15.96
CA LEU A 198 -36.55 -6.41 -16.60
C LEU A 198 -36.24 -6.43 -18.10
N SER A 199 -36.28 -5.28 -18.76
CA SER A 199 -36.24 -5.18 -20.23
C SER A 199 -35.06 -4.38 -20.77
N GLU A 200 -34.35 -3.60 -19.94
CA GLU A 200 -33.35 -2.66 -20.41
C GLU A 200 -32.19 -2.44 -19.44
N ARG A 201 -31.08 -1.97 -20.00
CA ARG A 201 -29.92 -1.40 -19.32
C ARG A 201 -29.78 0.04 -19.78
N GLN A 202 -29.76 0.99 -18.85
CA GLN A 202 -29.80 2.43 -19.12
C GLN A 202 -28.68 3.13 -18.36
N ALA A 203 -28.01 4.10 -19.00
CA ALA A 203 -26.96 4.88 -18.35
C ALA A 203 -27.54 5.85 -17.31
N VAL A 204 -26.80 6.05 -16.22
CA VAL A 204 -27.10 7.06 -15.20
C VAL A 204 -26.18 8.25 -15.44
N GLU A 205 -26.75 9.33 -15.95
CA GLU A 205 -26.03 10.58 -16.20
C GLU A 205 -26.05 11.53 -14.99
N ASP A 206 -27.05 11.38 -14.11
CA ASP A 206 -27.24 12.22 -12.92
C ASP A 206 -26.60 11.56 -11.68
N PHE A 207 -25.30 11.72 -11.56
CA PHE A 207 -24.53 11.34 -10.38
C PHE A 207 -23.50 12.39 -10.01
N SER A 208 -23.09 12.40 -8.75
CA SER A 208 -21.96 13.21 -8.29
C SER A 208 -20.86 12.33 -7.72
N LEU A 209 -19.63 12.69 -8.01
CA LEU A 209 -18.43 12.06 -7.46
C LEU A 209 -17.87 12.93 -6.33
N LEU A 210 -17.51 12.30 -5.23
CA LEU A 210 -16.83 12.92 -4.10
C LEU A 210 -15.71 11.99 -3.63
N LEU A 211 -14.45 12.39 -3.77
CA LEU A 211 -13.35 11.67 -3.13
C LEU A 211 -13.18 12.19 -1.69
N ASN A 212 -13.14 11.29 -0.72
CA ASN A 212 -12.76 11.59 0.65
C ASN A 212 -11.83 10.48 1.17
N ASP A 213 -10.57 10.87 1.42
CA ASP A 213 -9.40 10.00 1.59
C ASP A 213 -9.23 9.00 0.44
N GLN A 214 -9.09 7.72 0.78
CA GLN A 214 -9.05 6.62 -0.17
C GLN A 214 -10.44 6.29 -0.71
N THR A 215 -11.51 6.92 -0.24
CA THR A 215 -12.87 6.54 -0.59
C THR A 215 -13.46 7.47 -1.63
N LEU A 216 -13.77 6.94 -2.81
CA LEU A 216 -14.58 7.60 -3.82
C LEU A 216 -16.06 7.32 -3.58
N TYR A 217 -16.81 8.35 -3.23
CA TYR A 217 -18.25 8.33 -3.08
C TYR A 217 -18.90 8.69 -4.42
N LEU A 218 -19.67 7.77 -4.99
CA LEU A 218 -20.51 7.97 -6.15
C LEU A 218 -21.94 8.07 -5.67
N THR A 219 -22.53 9.24 -5.83
CA THR A 219 -23.87 9.52 -5.34
C THR A 219 -24.81 9.61 -6.52
N LEU A 220 -25.65 8.59 -6.67
CA LEU A 220 -26.65 8.49 -7.73
C LEU A 220 -27.95 9.10 -7.23
N ASN A 221 -28.48 10.02 -8.02
CA ASN A 221 -29.77 10.63 -7.76
C ASN A 221 -30.82 10.01 -8.70
N ASN A 222 -32.08 10.08 -8.31
CA ASN A 222 -33.21 9.83 -9.21
C ASN A 222 -33.27 8.44 -9.87
N ILE A 223 -32.76 7.39 -9.21
CA ILE A 223 -32.85 6.02 -9.72
C ILE A 223 -34.33 5.57 -9.78
N PRO A 224 -34.83 5.06 -10.93
CA PRO A 224 -36.24 4.70 -11.08
C PRO A 224 -36.70 3.60 -10.13
N ALA A 225 -37.97 3.65 -9.69
CA ALA A 225 -38.54 2.65 -8.79
C ALA A 225 -38.59 1.23 -9.39
N GLN A 226 -38.66 1.12 -10.72
CA GLN A 226 -38.61 -0.15 -11.44
C GLN A 226 -37.18 -0.68 -11.69
N ALA A 227 -36.15 0.07 -11.27
CA ALA A 227 -34.77 -0.39 -11.41
C ALA A 227 -34.55 -1.58 -10.46
N LEU A 228 -34.00 -2.64 -11.02
CA LEU A 228 -33.67 -3.89 -10.33
C LEU A 228 -32.22 -3.90 -9.83
N GLN A 229 -31.32 -3.18 -10.49
CA GLN A 229 -29.92 -3.07 -10.10
C GLN A 229 -29.27 -1.79 -10.64
N VAL A 230 -28.18 -1.39 -9.98
CA VAL A 230 -27.20 -0.38 -10.40
C VAL A 230 -25.88 -1.08 -10.72
N GLU A 231 -25.19 -0.63 -11.76
CA GLU A 231 -23.87 -1.10 -12.20
C GLU A 231 -22.92 0.10 -12.30
N VAL A 232 -21.72 0.00 -11.72
CA VAL A 232 -20.63 0.97 -11.79
C VAL A 232 -19.46 0.30 -12.48
N ILE A 233 -18.86 0.94 -13.48
CA ILE A 233 -17.71 0.46 -14.24
C ILE A 233 -16.63 1.53 -14.20
N ILE A 234 -15.43 1.15 -13.77
CA ILE A 234 -14.21 1.96 -13.82
C ILE A 234 -13.28 1.30 -14.84
N HIS A 235 -12.64 2.11 -15.69
CA HIS A 235 -11.62 1.64 -16.64
C HIS A 235 -12.12 0.58 -17.64
N ASP A 236 -13.11 0.94 -18.47
CA ASP A 236 -13.39 0.23 -19.73
C ASP A 236 -12.44 0.75 -20.83
N ARG A 237 -12.21 -0.01 -21.92
CA ARG A 237 -11.29 0.36 -23.02
C ARG A 237 -11.55 1.74 -23.65
N GLU A 238 -12.74 2.30 -23.41
CA GLU A 238 -13.22 3.59 -23.90
C GLU A 238 -13.19 4.70 -22.82
N LEU A 239 -12.89 4.39 -21.55
CA LEU A 239 -12.90 5.35 -20.44
C LEU A 239 -11.52 5.99 -20.23
N GLN A 240 -11.53 7.21 -19.68
CA GLN A 240 -10.30 7.81 -19.19
C GLN A 240 -9.72 6.97 -18.04
N GLN A 241 -8.40 6.83 -18.03
CA GLN A 241 -7.73 6.01 -17.04
C GLN A 241 -7.83 6.67 -15.67
N LEU A 242 -8.38 5.95 -14.70
CA LEU A 242 -8.25 6.31 -13.30
C LEU A 242 -6.81 6.04 -12.87
N LEU A 243 -6.17 7.04 -12.28
CA LEU A 243 -4.79 6.96 -11.83
C LEU A 243 -4.74 7.02 -10.31
N ASP A 244 -3.73 6.40 -9.73
CA ASP A 244 -3.38 6.62 -8.34
C ASP A 244 -2.58 7.91 -8.16
N HIS A 245 -2.36 8.30 -6.91
CA HIS A 245 -1.57 9.47 -6.56
C HIS A 245 -0.10 9.44 -7.04
N GLN A 246 0.40 8.35 -7.62
CA GLN A 246 1.69 8.23 -8.30
C GLN A 246 1.56 8.28 -9.83
N TYR A 247 0.40 8.67 -10.34
CA TYR A 247 0.07 8.65 -11.78
C TYR A 247 0.20 7.25 -12.40
N GLN A 248 0.17 6.20 -11.57
CA GLN A 248 0.12 4.83 -12.05
C GLN A 248 -1.33 4.49 -12.34
N VAL A 249 -1.56 3.76 -13.42
CA VAL A 249 -2.93 3.35 -13.74
C VAL A 249 -3.43 2.42 -12.64
N VAL A 250 -4.65 2.69 -12.18
CA VAL A 250 -5.34 1.79 -11.25
C VAL A 250 -5.44 0.41 -11.90
N ASP A 251 -5.02 -0.60 -11.16
CA ASP A 251 -5.19 -2.01 -11.48
C ASP A 251 -6.65 -2.38 -11.15
N GLY A 252 -7.49 -2.31 -12.19
CA GLY A 252 -8.94 -2.45 -12.09
C GLY A 252 -9.41 -3.89 -11.97
N ASP A 253 -8.70 -4.84 -12.58
CA ASP A 253 -8.97 -6.28 -12.47
C ASP A 253 -8.13 -6.99 -11.38
N ALA A 254 -7.27 -6.23 -10.69
CA ALA A 254 -6.46 -6.64 -9.55
C ALA A 254 -5.45 -7.77 -9.87
N ASP A 255 -4.89 -7.77 -11.08
CA ASP A 255 -3.94 -8.79 -11.57
C ASP A 255 -2.46 -8.44 -11.30
N GLU A 256 -2.22 -7.39 -10.50
CA GLU A 256 -0.90 -6.81 -10.20
C GLU A 256 -0.26 -6.07 -11.39
N ILE A 257 -1.02 -5.86 -12.45
CA ILE A 257 -0.64 -5.09 -13.63
C ILE A 257 -1.52 -3.84 -13.71
N GLN A 258 -0.89 -2.72 -14.06
CA GLN A 258 -1.59 -1.46 -14.24
C GLN A 258 -2.59 -1.52 -15.39
N GLY A 259 -3.83 -1.08 -15.16
CA GLY A 259 -4.92 -1.12 -16.15
C GLY A 259 -5.98 -2.16 -15.80
N GLY A 260 -6.73 -2.63 -16.81
CA GLY A 260 -7.85 -3.55 -16.57
C GLY A 260 -9.08 -2.85 -15.98
N GLY A 261 -10.24 -3.48 -16.07
CA GLY A 261 -11.53 -2.87 -15.71
C GLY A 261 -12.06 -3.33 -14.36
N TYR A 262 -12.57 -2.40 -13.56
CA TYR A 262 -13.30 -2.70 -12.32
C TYR A 262 -14.81 -2.57 -12.54
N ARG A 263 -15.59 -3.58 -12.13
CA ARG A 263 -17.05 -3.59 -12.24
C ARG A 263 -17.72 -3.90 -10.90
N TYR A 264 -18.60 -3.02 -10.45
CA TYR A 264 -19.41 -3.15 -9.23
C TYR A 264 -20.91 -3.17 -9.58
N VAL A 265 -21.70 -4.06 -8.97
CA VAL A 265 -23.16 -4.14 -9.16
C VAL A 265 -23.87 -4.20 -7.82
N TYR A 266 -24.93 -3.39 -7.66
CA TYR A 266 -25.78 -3.32 -6.49
C TYR A 266 -27.24 -3.61 -6.87
N ALA A 267 -27.87 -4.63 -6.27
CA ALA A 267 -29.30 -4.92 -6.47
C ALA A 267 -30.18 -4.03 -5.58
N LEU A 268 -31.35 -3.61 -6.10
CA LEU A 268 -32.21 -2.59 -5.50
C LEU A 268 -33.39 -3.11 -4.69
#